data_AF-A0A7S0LC08-F1
#
_entry.id   AF-A0A7S0LC08-F1
#
_cell.length_a   1.000
_cell.length_b   1.000
_cell.length_c   1.000
_cell.angle_alpha   90.00
_cell.angle_beta   90.00
_cell.angle_gamma   90.00
#
_symmetry.space_group_name_H-M   'P 1'
#
loop_
_entity.id
_entity.type
_entity.pdbx_description
1 polymer ?
#
loop_
_entity_poly.entity_id
_entity_poly.type
_entity_poly.pdbx_seq_one_letter_code
_entity_poly.pdbx_strand_id
1 'polypeptide(L)'
;TADLRTSNQIQRIAEVDGGYHFTMKTPNAQDMNSAVYAYYQYEGQGSIYDDVLVELLANVMEKPAFHQLRTVEQLGYIVWSGVDQRQAINGIRVIVQSPKRDANYLDGRVS
;
A
#
# COMPACT_ATOMS: atom_id res chain seq x y z
N THR A 1 -12.15 1.99 41.40
CA THR A 1 -12.37 2.92 40.28
C THR A 1 -12.10 2.13 39.01
N ALA A 2 -13.14 1.85 38.24
CA ALA A 2 -13.06 1.00 37.05
C ALA A 2 -12.18 1.67 35.99
N ASP A 3 -11.22 0.91 35.46
CA ASP A 3 -10.33 1.32 34.39
C ASP A 3 -11.17 1.56 33.12
N LEU A 4 -11.22 2.81 32.65
CA LEU A 4 -11.93 3.23 31.44
C LEU A 4 -11.26 2.72 30.14
N ARG A 5 -10.32 1.77 30.25
CA ARG A 5 -9.62 1.14 29.13
C ARG A 5 -10.28 -0.12 28.57
N THR A 6 -11.54 -0.42 28.89
CA THR A 6 -12.39 -1.24 28.01
C THR A 6 -12.90 -0.41 26.81
N SER A 7 -12.02 0.41 26.24
CA SER A 7 -12.26 1.19 25.04
C SER A 7 -11.97 0.29 23.84
N ASN A 8 -13.03 -0.19 23.18
CA ASN A 8 -13.08 -0.79 21.84
C ASN A 8 -11.70 -1.17 21.28
N GLN A 9 -11.23 -2.40 21.53
CA GLN A 9 -9.96 -2.84 20.98
C GLN A 9 -10.05 -2.76 19.45
N ILE A 10 -9.21 -1.93 18.84
CA ILE A 10 -9.07 -1.91 17.38
C ILE A 10 -8.52 -3.29 17.02
N GLN A 11 -9.32 -4.08 16.29
CA GLN A 11 -8.94 -5.41 15.85
C GLN A 11 -8.54 -5.38 14.38
N ARG A 12 -7.58 -6.25 14.02
CA ARG A 12 -7.18 -6.47 12.64
C ARG A 12 -8.40 -6.90 11.83
N ILE A 13 -8.73 -6.17 10.76
CA ILE A 13 -9.89 -6.45 9.91
C ILE A 13 -9.75 -7.82 9.22
N ALA A 14 -8.56 -8.09 8.69
CA ALA A 14 -8.25 -9.33 7.99
C ALA A 14 -6.75 -9.63 8.09
N GLU A 15 -6.44 -10.92 8.18
CA GLU A 15 -5.10 -11.44 8.00
C GLU A 15 -4.89 -11.80 6.54
N VAL A 16 -3.86 -11.21 5.93
CA VAL A 16 -3.40 -11.51 4.59
C VAL A 16 -2.35 -12.62 4.70
N ASP A 17 -2.80 -13.87 4.57
CA ASP A 17 -1.99 -15.09 4.67
C ASP A 17 -1.44 -15.58 3.31
N GLY A 18 -1.58 -14.75 2.27
CA GLY A 18 -1.18 -15.08 0.90
C GLY A 18 -1.28 -13.90 -0.07
N GLY A 19 -1.04 -14.16 -1.35
CA GLY A 19 -1.15 -13.16 -2.41
C GLY A 19 -2.57 -13.07 -2.96
N TYR A 20 -3.23 -11.92 -2.78
CA TYR A 20 -4.58 -11.67 -3.29
C TYR A 20 -4.54 -10.59 -4.38
N HIS A 21 -5.13 -10.90 -5.55
CA HIS A 21 -5.18 -9.98 -6.68
C HIS A 21 -6.63 -9.71 -7.05
N PHE A 22 -7.00 -8.42 -7.08
CA PHE A 22 -8.33 -7.98 -7.46
C PHE A 22 -8.22 -6.97 -8.59
N THR A 23 -9.00 -7.17 -9.65
CA THR A 23 -9.06 -6.24 -10.78
C THR A 23 -10.49 -5.72 -10.92
N MET A 24 -10.63 -4.42 -11.10
CA MET A 24 -11.92 -3.78 -11.37
C MET A 24 -11.78 -2.74 -12.47
N LYS A 25 -12.86 -2.51 -13.22
CA LYS A 25 -12.92 -1.40 -14.17
C LYS A 25 -13.04 -0.08 -13.40
N THR A 26 -12.39 0.95 -13.92
CA THR A 26 -12.55 2.31 -13.38
C THR A 26 -14.04 2.71 -13.39
N PRO A 27 -14.56 3.29 -12.29
CA PRO A 27 -15.92 3.82 -12.27
C PRO A 27 -16.11 4.98 -13.25
N ASN A 28 -15.03 5.71 -13.56
CA ASN A 28 -15.05 6.79 -14.53
C ASN A 28 -14.66 6.26 -15.92
N ALA A 29 -15.66 6.00 -16.77
CA ALA A 29 -15.45 5.50 -18.13
C ALA A 29 -14.67 6.46 -19.05
N GLN A 30 -14.55 7.74 -18.70
CA GLN A 30 -13.74 8.72 -19.44
C GLN A 30 -12.27 8.72 -19.01
N ASP A 31 -11.96 8.13 -17.86
CA ASP A 31 -10.59 8.00 -17.40
C ASP A 31 -9.92 6.83 -18.13
N MET A 32 -8.99 7.17 -19.03
CA MET A 32 -8.21 6.18 -19.76
C MET A 32 -7.02 5.63 -18.96
N ASN A 33 -6.77 6.14 -17.75
CA ASN A 33 -5.67 5.65 -16.93
C ASN A 33 -5.98 4.27 -16.36
N SER A 34 -4.94 3.46 -16.23
CA SER A 34 -4.94 2.29 -15.35
C SER A 34 -4.15 2.60 -14.10
N ALA A 35 -4.45 1.89 -13.01
CA ALA A 35 -3.72 2.03 -11.77
C ALA A 35 -3.53 0.67 -11.09
N VAL A 36 -2.48 0.58 -10.29
CA VAL A 36 -2.28 -0.48 -9.33
C VAL A 36 -2.20 0.11 -7.93
N TYR A 37 -2.77 -0.61 -6.97
CA TYR A 37 -2.61 -0.37 -5.55
C TYR A 37 -2.14 -1.69 -4.93
N ALA A 38 -0.84 -1.79 -4.67
CA ALA A 38 -0.28 -2.94 -3.98
C ALA A 38 -0.24 -2.63 -2.48
N TYR A 39 -0.70 -3.57 -1.65
CA TYR A 39 -0.66 -3.47 -0.19
C TYR A 39 0.03 -4.70 0.38
N TYR A 40 1.09 -4.47 1.14
CA TYR A 40 1.87 -5.48 1.85
C TYR A 40 1.61 -5.30 3.33
N GLN A 41 0.77 -6.18 3.90
CA GLN A 41 0.46 -6.15 5.32
C GLN A 41 1.66 -6.62 6.13
N TYR A 42 1.99 -5.93 7.22
CA TYR A 42 2.99 -6.40 8.16
C TYR A 42 2.41 -7.50 9.06
N GLU A 43 3.19 -8.54 9.36
CA GLU A 43 2.76 -9.73 10.14
C GLU A 43 2.76 -9.49 11.67
N GLY A 44 3.12 -8.28 12.12
CA GLY A 44 3.28 -7.95 13.54
C GLY A 44 1.99 -7.94 14.36
N GLN A 45 2.14 -7.73 15.66
CA GLN A 45 1.03 -7.68 16.62
C GLN A 45 0.49 -6.25 16.83
N GLY A 46 0.96 -5.28 16.02
CA GLY A 46 0.59 -3.87 16.16
C GLY A 46 1.26 -3.20 17.36
N SER A 47 2.48 -3.65 17.70
CA SER A 47 3.28 -2.99 18.74
C SER A 47 3.93 -1.71 18.21
N ILE A 48 4.35 -0.81 19.11
CA ILE A 48 5.12 0.41 18.73
C ILE A 48 6.38 0.04 17.93
N TYR A 49 7.02 -1.07 18.27
CA TYR A 49 8.20 -1.54 17.56
C TYR A 49 7.87 -1.92 16.11
N ASP A 50 6.76 -2.62 15.89
CA ASP A 50 6.26 -2.99 14.56
C ASP A 50 5.97 -1.74 13.73
N ASP A 51 5.32 -0.74 14.32
CA ASP A 51 4.99 0.52 13.66
C ASP A 51 6.25 1.27 13.21
N VAL A 52 7.24 1.38 14.10
CA VAL A 52 8.53 2.05 13.78
C VAL A 52 9.28 1.30 12.67
N LEU A 53 9.25 -0.04 12.66
CA LEU A 53 9.88 -0.82 11.59
C LEU A 53 9.22 -0.56 10.23
N VAL A 54 7.88 -0.56 10.18
CA VAL A 54 7.13 -0.30 8.94
C VAL A 54 7.38 1.14 8.46
N GLU A 55 7.36 2.12 9.36
CA GLU A 55 7.69 3.51 9.04
C GLU A 55 9.12 3.68 8.52
N LEU A 56 10.10 3.04 9.17
CA LEU A 56 11.49 3.11 8.74
C LEU A 56 11.67 2.53 7.34
N LEU A 57 11.07 1.37 7.07
CA LEU A 57 11.12 0.74 5.76
C LEU A 57 10.45 1.62 4.69
N ALA A 58 9.27 2.19 4.99
CA ALA A 58 8.57 3.13 4.13
C ALA A 58 9.43 4.37 3.79
N ASN A 59 10.15 4.92 4.77
CA ASN A 59 11.06 6.05 4.56
C ASN A 59 12.25 5.68 3.66
N VAL A 60 12.84 4.50 3.86
CA VAL A 60 13.98 4.04 3.06
C VAL A 60 13.56 3.76 1.60
N MET A 61 12.37 3.18 1.38
CA MET A 61 11.90 2.81 0.05
C MET A 61 11.37 3.98 -0.78
N GLU A 62 10.94 5.09 -0.17
CA GLU A 62 10.24 6.18 -0.86
C GLU A 62 11.03 6.72 -2.06
N LYS A 63 12.27 7.13 -1.82
CA LYS A 63 13.15 7.68 -2.87
C LYS A 63 13.46 6.68 -3.98
N PRO A 64 13.92 5.44 -3.70
CA PRO A 64 14.21 4.48 -4.76
C PRO A 64 12.95 4.03 -5.52
N ALA A 65 11.81 3.82 -4.85
CA ALA A 65 10.57 3.44 -5.52
C ALA A 65 10.08 4.55 -6.46
N PHE A 66 10.09 5.80 -5.99
CA PHE A 66 9.76 6.94 -6.84
C PHE A 66 10.74 7.05 -8.01
N HIS A 67 12.04 7.05 -7.75
CA HIS A 67 13.04 7.18 -8.82
C HIS A 67 12.89 6.09 -9.89
N GLN A 68 12.75 4.82 -9.48
CA GLN A 68 12.62 3.70 -10.40
C GLN A 68 11.35 3.80 -11.25
N LEU A 69 10.18 3.90 -10.61
CA LEU A 69 8.90 3.81 -11.32
C LEU A 69 8.54 5.13 -12.04
N ARG A 70 8.89 6.29 -11.45
CA ARG A 70 8.55 7.62 -11.98
C ARG A 70 9.60 8.15 -12.94
N THR A 71 10.89 8.08 -12.58
CA THR A 71 11.97 8.75 -13.32
C THR A 71 12.57 7.83 -14.38
N VAL A 72 12.91 6.59 -14.02
CA VAL A 72 13.57 5.64 -14.93
C VAL A 72 12.56 5.02 -15.88
N GLU A 73 11.52 4.38 -15.34
CA GLU A 73 10.54 3.64 -16.15
C GLU A 73 9.41 4.52 -16.70
N GLN A 74 9.25 5.73 -16.16
CA GLN A 74 8.28 6.72 -16.60
C GLN A 74 6.84 6.19 -16.67
N LEU A 75 6.45 5.34 -15.70
CA LEU A 75 5.17 4.62 -15.73
C LEU A 75 3.98 5.55 -15.58
N GLY A 76 4.09 6.62 -14.81
CA GLY A 76 2.94 7.44 -14.43
C GLY A 76 3.34 8.80 -13.90
N TYR A 77 2.40 9.74 -13.80
CA TYR A 77 2.63 10.97 -13.04
C TYR A 77 2.54 10.70 -11.54
N ILE A 78 1.55 9.88 -11.14
CA ILE A 78 1.32 9.47 -9.76
C ILE A 78 2.08 8.18 -9.51
N VAL A 79 3.10 8.27 -8.65
CA VAL A 79 3.85 7.16 -8.08
C VAL A 79 4.03 7.50 -6.61
N TRP A 80 3.53 6.67 -5.71
CA TRP A 80 3.69 6.87 -4.28
C TRP A 80 3.91 5.55 -3.57
N SER A 81 4.84 5.53 -2.63
CA SER A 81 5.00 4.44 -1.68
C SER A 81 4.99 5.00 -0.26
N GLY A 82 4.52 4.22 0.70
CA GLY A 82 4.55 4.64 2.10
C GLY A 82 3.73 3.73 3.01
N VAL A 83 3.67 4.09 4.29
CA VAL A 83 2.86 3.37 5.28
C VAL A 83 1.37 3.51 4.97
N ASP A 84 0.67 2.40 4.92
CA ASP A 84 -0.79 2.31 4.88
C ASP A 84 -1.29 1.65 6.17
N GLN A 85 -1.90 2.45 7.04
CA GLN A 85 -2.42 1.99 8.32
C GLN A 85 -3.87 1.53 8.16
N ARG A 86 -4.12 0.24 8.41
CA ARG A 86 -5.48 -0.33 8.38
C ARG A 86 -5.76 -1.02 9.71
N GLN A 87 -6.66 -0.44 10.50
CA GLN A 87 -7.16 -0.94 11.80
C GLN A 87 -6.28 -2.00 12.48
N ALA A 88 -5.51 -1.58 13.49
CA ALA A 88 -4.61 -2.38 14.31
C ALA A 88 -3.32 -2.88 13.64
N ILE A 89 -3.23 -2.91 12.30
CA ILE A 89 -2.03 -3.38 11.60
C ILE A 89 -1.56 -2.36 10.56
N ASN A 90 -0.26 -2.08 10.59
CA ASN A 90 0.40 -1.30 9.57
C ASN A 90 0.83 -2.17 8.39
N GLY A 91 0.90 -1.55 7.22
CA GLY A 91 1.48 -2.16 6.04
C GLY A 91 2.14 -1.12 5.17
N ILE A 92 2.70 -1.57 4.07
CA ILE A 92 3.29 -0.71 3.05
C ILE A 92 2.39 -0.75 1.83
N ARG A 93 2.15 0.42 1.23
CA ARG A 93 1.51 0.49 -0.08
C ARG A 93 2.46 1.02 -1.14
N VAL A 94 2.19 0.64 -2.37
CA VAL A 94 2.70 1.30 -3.58
C VAL A 94 1.53 1.57 -4.51
N ILE A 95 1.42 2.81 -4.98
CA ILE A 95 0.40 3.26 -5.91
C ILE A 95 1.08 3.77 -7.17
N VAL A 96 0.64 3.28 -8.33
CA VAL A 96 1.06 3.80 -9.64
C VAL A 96 -0.18 4.01 -10.49
N GLN A 97 -0.31 5.19 -11.11
CA GLN A 97 -1.32 5.47 -12.12
C GLN A 97 -0.65 5.81 -13.46
N SER A 98 -1.02 5.09 -14.51
CA SER A 98 -0.43 5.20 -15.84
C SER A 98 -1.47 5.52 -16.91
N PRO A 99 -1.19 6.50 -17.81
CA PRO A 99 -1.94 6.69 -19.04
C PRO A 99 -1.47 5.76 -20.18
N LYS A 100 -0.41 4.96 -19.97
CA LYS A 100 0.30 4.23 -21.04
C LYS A 100 0.33 2.71 -20.87
N ARG A 101 0.13 2.22 -19.65
CA ARG A 101 0.26 0.81 -19.28
C ARG A 101 -1.01 0.34 -18.59
N ASP A 102 -1.42 -0.89 -18.85
CA ASP A 102 -2.55 -1.52 -18.16
C ASP A 102 -2.19 -1.92 -16.72
N ALA A 103 -3.21 -2.24 -15.92
CA ALA A 103 -3.05 -2.58 -14.51
C ALA A 103 -2.18 -3.83 -14.27
N ASN A 104 -2.22 -4.82 -15.17
CA ASN A 104 -1.43 -6.05 -15.02
C ASN A 104 0.06 -5.79 -15.24
N TYR A 105 0.39 -4.94 -16.22
CA TYR A 105 1.76 -4.49 -16.43
C TYR A 105 2.28 -3.75 -15.20
N LEU A 106 1.48 -2.85 -14.64
CA LEU A 106 1.88 -2.07 -13.46
C LEU A 106 2.11 -2.96 -12.24
N ASP A 107 1.23 -3.94 -12.01
CA ASP A 107 1.37 -4.92 -10.93
C ASP A 107 2.68 -5.70 -11.02
N GLY A 108 3.05 -6.19 -12.21
CA GLY A 108 4.33 -6.89 -12.42
C GLY A 108 5.59 -6.01 -12.32
N ARG A 109 5.46 -4.69 -12.13
CA ARG A 109 6.58 -3.79 -11.83
C ARG A 109 6.71 -3.47 -10.34
N VAL A 110 5.62 -3.62 -9.59
CA VAL A 110 5.57 -3.30 -8.17
C VAL A 110 5.85 -4.54 -7.32
N SER A 111 5.32 -5.70 -7.73
CA SER A 111 5.50 -7.01 -7.09
C SER A 111 6.88 -7.60 -7.34
#